data_AF-A0A6N6JRZ9-F1
#
_entry.id   AF-A0A6N6JRZ9-F1
#
_cell.length_a   1.000
_cell.length_b   1.000
_cell.length_c   1.000
_cell.angle_alpha   90.00
_cell.angle_beta   90.00
_cell.angle_gamma   90.00
#
_symmetry.space_group_name_H-M   'P 1'
#
loop_
_entity.id
_entity.type
_entity.pdbx_description
1 polymer ?
#
loop_
_entity_poly.entity_id
_entity_poly.type
_entity_poly.pdbx_seq_one_letter_code
_entity_poly.pdbx_strand_id
1 'polypeptide(L)' 'MGMAKKQVKLSNSSAGIPSGRGEVPSWVCPKCKKRKPFEDFGFRQIKPDIHIKQSWCKECR' A
#
# COMPACT_ATOMS: atom_id res chain seq x y z
N MET A 1 -38.89 5.83 -19.48
CA MET A 1 -37.94 4.71 -19.30
C MET A 1 -36.57 5.23 -19.76
N GLY A 2 -35.60 5.63 -18.94
CA GLY A 2 -35.28 5.27 -17.57
C GLY A 2 -33.96 4.48 -17.54
N MET A 3 -32.83 5.05 -17.99
CA MET A 3 -31.51 4.40 -17.86
C MET A 3 -30.41 5.45 -17.63
N ALA A 4 -30.26 5.88 -16.38
CA ALA A 4 -29.11 6.66 -15.93
C ALA A 4 -27.87 5.75 -15.90
N LYS A 5 -26.94 5.95 -16.83
CA LYS A 5 -25.61 5.32 -16.82
C LYS A 5 -24.79 5.93 -15.70
N LYS A 6 -24.78 5.28 -14.55
CA LYS A 6 -23.97 5.63 -13.38
C LYS A 6 -22.51 5.30 -13.72
N GLN A 7 -21.75 6.31 -14.16
CA GLN A 7 -20.31 6.17 -14.36
C GLN A 7 -19.66 5.81 -13.03
N VAL A 8 -19.04 4.62 -12.98
CA VAL A 8 -18.14 4.25 -11.90
C VAL A 8 -16.92 5.16 -12.01
N LYS A 9 -16.79 6.08 -11.06
CA LYS A 9 -15.59 6.89 -10.87
C LYS A 9 -14.49 5.95 -10.37
N LEU A 10 -13.73 5.37 -11.30
CA LEU A 10 -12.42 4.81 -10.98
C LEU A 10 -11.59 5.99 -10.45
N SER A 11 -11.49 6.10 -9.13
CA SER A 11 -10.50 6.94 -8.48
C SER A 11 -9.14 6.40 -8.89
N ASN A 12 -8.63 6.96 -9.97
CA ASN A 12 -7.28 6.72 -10.47
C ASN A 12 -6.31 7.33 -9.46
N SER A 13 -6.07 6.62 -8.37
CA SER A 13 -4.95 6.87 -7.47
C SER A 13 -3.68 6.38 -8.16
N SER A 14 -3.33 7.06 -9.26
CA SER A 14 -1.98 7.08 -9.80
C SER A 14 -1.09 7.76 -8.76
N ALA A 15 -0.81 7.04 -7.66
CA ALA A 15 0.28 7.39 -6.77
C ALA A 15 1.53 7.29 -7.64
N GLY A 16 2.05 8.46 -8.05
CA GLY A 16 3.21 8.58 -8.90
C GLY A 16 4.29 7.61 -8.47
N ILE A 17 4.90 6.92 -9.43
CA ILE A 17 6.18 6.25 -9.22
C ILE A 17 7.20 7.35 -9.44
N PRO A 18 7.74 7.99 -8.42
CA PRO A 18 8.93 8.79 -8.64
C PRO A 18 10.10 7.82 -8.83
N SER A 19 10.85 8.10 -9.89
CA SER A 19 12.15 7.52 -10.18
C SER A 19 13.19 8.57 -9.85
N GLY A 20 13.96 8.37 -8.77
CA GLY A 20 15.15 9.19 -8.55
C GLY A 20 15.77 9.03 -7.17
N ARG A 21 16.79 8.16 -7.06
CA ARG A 21 17.90 8.20 -6.08
C ARG A 21 17.57 8.87 -4.72
N GLY A 22 17.03 8.10 -3.78
CA GLY A 22 16.78 8.53 -2.39
C GLY A 22 15.36 8.27 -1.88
N GLU A 23 14.50 7.69 -2.70
CA GLU A 23 13.09 7.55 -2.39
C GLU A 23 12.85 6.31 -1.55
N VAL A 24 12.28 6.52 -0.36
CA VAL A 24 11.95 5.43 0.56
C VAL A 24 11.05 4.44 -0.20
N PRO A 25 11.44 3.15 -0.27
CA PRO A 25 10.62 2.17 -0.96
C PRO A 25 9.22 2.22 -0.35
N SER A 26 8.20 2.22 -1.20
CA SER A 26 6.80 2.24 -0.79
C SER A 26 6.11 0.98 -1.29
N TRP A 27 5.17 0.46 -0.50
CA TRP A 27 4.40 -0.73 -0.81
C TRP A 27 2.91 -0.48 -0.68
N VAL A 28 2.11 -1.28 -1.37
CA VAL A 28 0.66 -1.22 -1.30
C VAL A 28 0.18 -2.28 -0.31
N CYS A 29 -0.56 -1.86 0.71
CA CYS A 29 -1.16 -2.80 1.67
C CYS A 29 -2.33 -3.56 1.01
N PRO A 30 -2.38 -4.91 1.05
CA PRO A 30 -3.45 -5.67 0.41
C PRO A 30 -4.81 -5.52 1.11
N LYS A 31 -4.83 -5.13 2.40
CA LYS A 31 -6.07 -4.97 3.18
C LYS A 31 -6.77 -3.65 2.89
N CYS A 32 -6.05 -2.52 2.94
CA CYS A 32 -6.62 -1.19 2.72
C CYS A 32 -6.35 -0.61 1.33
N LYS A 33 -5.52 -1.28 0.51
CA LYS A 33 -5.14 -0.90 -0.86
C LYS A 33 -4.50 0.50 -0.98
N LYS A 34 -3.94 1.02 0.12
CA LYS A 34 -3.22 2.30 0.15
C LYS A 34 -1.72 2.07 -0.04
N ARG A 35 -1.08 2.93 -0.83
CA ARG A 35 0.39 3.02 -0.91
C ARG A 35 0.91 3.69 0.36
N LYS A 36 1.88 3.06 1.01
CA LYS A 36 2.50 3.52 2.25
C LYS A 36 4.02 3.31 2.18
N PRO A 37 4.84 4.13 2.84
CA PRO A 37 6.28 3.89 2.95
C PRO A 37 6.56 2.56 3.67
N PHE A 38 7.73 1.98 3.44
CA PHE A 38 8.13 0.71 4.07
C PHE A 38 8.08 0.76 5.61
N GLU A 39 8.30 1.93 6.21
CA GLU A 39 8.27 2.17 7.67
C GLU A 39 6.87 2.01 8.29
N ASP A 40 5.83 2.23 7.49
CA ASP A 40 4.42 2.03 7.89
C ASP A 40 4.01 0.55 7.91
N PHE A 41 4.89 -0.35 7.45
CA PHE A 41 4.68 -1.79 7.56
C PHE A 41 5.36 -2.33 8.82
N GLY A 42 4.72 -3.30 9.46
CA GLY A 42 5.28 -3.96 10.62
C GLY A 42 6.40 -4.92 10.25
N PHE A 43 7.20 -5.29 11.24
CA PHE A 43 8.13 -6.42 11.16
C PHE A 43 7.64 -7.53 12.10
N ARG A 44 7.87 -8.77 11.71
CA ARG A 44 7.68 -9.93 12.58
C ARG A 44 9.01 -10.65 12.73
N GLN A 45 9.38 -10.88 13.98
CA GLN A 45 10.50 -11.73 14.31
C GLN A 45 10.11 -13.18 14.04
N ILE A 46 10.88 -13.88 13.22
CA ILE A 46 10.74 -15.32 12.98
C ILE A 46 11.83 -16.12 13.70
N LYS A 47 12.97 -15.49 13.99
CA LYS A 47 14.11 -16.02 14.75
C LYS A 47 14.75 -14.85 15.52
N PRO A 48 15.52 -15.09 16.60
CA PRO A 48 16.16 -14.03 17.40
C PRO A 48 16.79 -12.91 16.55
N ASP A 49 17.47 -13.26 15.45
CA ASP A 49 18.16 -12.28 14.59
C ASP A 49 17.48 -12.03 13.24
N ILE A 50 16.34 -12.68 12.95
CA ILE A 50 15.67 -12.56 11.66
C ILE A 50 14.29 -11.92 11.82
N HIS A 51 14.20 -10.70 11.30
CA HIS A 51 12.98 -9.93 11.18
C HIS A 51 12.53 -9.91 9.72
N ILE A 52 11.32 -10.39 9.45
CA ILE A 52 10.72 -10.31 8.12
C ILE A 52 9.68 -9.19 8.09
N LYS A 53 9.59 -8.52 6.95
CA LYS A 53 8.60 -7.47 6.73
C LYS A 53 7.21 -8.08 6.56
N GLN A 54 6.20 -7.50 7.20
CA GLN A 54 4.81 -7.95 7.07
C GLN A 54 4.17 -7.41 5.79
N SER A 55 3.20 -8.18 5.25
CA SER A 55 2.50 -7.85 4.00
C SER A 55 1.50 -6.71 4.15
N TRP A 56 1.03 -6.41 5.37
CA TRP A 56 0.05 -5.36 5.67
C TRP A 56 0.65 -4.22 6.49
N CYS A 57 0.07 -3.02 6.37
CA CYS A 57 0.50 -1.86 7.15
C CYS A 57 0.13 -2.00 8.63
N LYS A 58 0.84 -1.26 9.51
CA LYS A 58 0.62 -1.25 10.97
C LYS A 58 -0.82 -0.88 11.35
N GLU A 59 -1.46 0.03 10.60
CA GLU A 59 -2.87 0.41 10.80
C GLU A 59 -3.85 -0.75 10.55
N CYS A 60 -3.46 -1.72 9.73
CA CYS A 60 -4.31 -2.86 9.34
C CYS A 60 -4.04 -4.13 10.13
N ARG A 61 -2.91 -4.18 10.85
CA ARG A 61 -2.55 -5.24 11.78
C ARG A 61 -3.57 -5.28 12.92
#